data_AF-A0A562C3E6-F1
#
_entry.id   AF-A0A562C3E6-F1
#
_cell.length_a   1.000
_cell.length_b   1.000
_cell.length_c   1.000
_cell.angle_alpha   90.00
_cell.angle_beta   90.00
_cell.angle_gamma   90.00
#
_symmetry.space_group_name_H-M   'P 1'
#
loop_
_entity.id
_entity.type
_entity.pdbx_description
1 polymer ?
#
loop_
_entity_poly.entity_id
_entity_poly.type
_entity_poly.pdbx_seq_one_letter_code
_entity_poly.pdbx_strand_id
1 'polypeptide(L)'
;MQDDFAEDAPKIEQVMRLEDEGESLIVSTPEPGGEIASSLAYIAAGCVLEKTNAPATVSAQMTSTTAMASSVDAEWDDIQATWTYAAGIEGSFSATFAFTG
;
A
#
# COMPACT_ATOMS: atom_id res chain seq x y z
N MET A 1 -1.27 1.20 -32.89
CA MET A 1 -0.26 0.73 -31.91
C MET A 1 -0.63 1.33 -30.57
N GLN A 2 -1.72 0.83 -29.99
CA GLN A 2 -2.31 1.25 -28.71
C GLN A 2 -3.12 0.02 -28.27
N ASP A 3 -2.53 -0.85 -27.46
CA ASP A 3 -3.24 -1.89 -26.66
C ASP A 3 -2.26 -2.69 -25.77
N ASP A 4 -0.95 -2.65 -26.04
CA ASP A 4 0.04 -3.50 -25.36
C ASP A 4 0.36 -3.10 -23.90
N PHE A 5 0.06 -1.86 -23.49
CA PHE A 5 0.35 -1.39 -22.12
C PHE A 5 -0.65 -1.91 -21.07
N ALA A 6 -1.79 -2.46 -21.48
CA ALA A 6 -2.81 -2.93 -20.55
C ALA A 6 -2.63 -4.41 -20.16
N GLU A 7 -1.96 -5.23 -20.97
CA GLU A 7 -1.81 -6.67 -20.72
C GLU A 7 -0.84 -6.98 -19.56
N ASP A 8 0.17 -6.12 -19.35
CA ASP A 8 1.19 -6.31 -18.30
C ASP A 8 0.87 -5.52 -17.01
N ALA A 9 -0.21 -4.75 -16.99
CA ALA A 9 -0.61 -4.01 -15.79
C ALA A 9 -1.15 -4.98 -14.73
N PRO A 10 -0.68 -4.90 -13.47
CA PRO A 10 -1.17 -5.77 -12.42
C PRO A 10 -2.66 -5.50 -12.17
N LYS A 11 -3.43 -6.58 -11.97
CA LYS A 11 -4.84 -6.47 -11.58
C LYS A 11 -4.93 -5.83 -10.21
N ILE A 12 -6.02 -5.10 -9.97
CA ILE A 12 -6.28 -4.46 -8.68
C ILE A 12 -6.27 -5.46 -7.52
N GLU A 13 -6.78 -6.68 -7.74
CA GLU A 13 -6.82 -7.77 -6.75
C GLU A 13 -5.43 -8.32 -6.41
N GLN A 14 -4.41 -8.03 -7.23
CA GLN A 14 -3.02 -8.38 -6.95
C GLN A 14 -2.34 -7.29 -6.12
N VAL A 15 -2.82 -6.04 -6.22
CA VAL A 15 -2.30 -4.88 -5.47
C VAL A 15 -3.01 -4.74 -4.13
N MET A 16 -4.32 -5.00 -4.08
CA MET A 16 -5.17 -4.81 -2.92
C MET A 16 -6.01 -6.05 -2.67
N ARG A 17 -6.02 -6.52 -1.43
CA ARG A 17 -6.82 -7.67 -0.98
C ARG A 17 -7.51 -7.35 0.33
N LEU A 18 -8.79 -7.71 0.41
CA LEU A 18 -9.52 -7.74 1.67
C LEU A 18 -9.32 -9.12 2.30
N GLU A 19 -8.88 -9.13 3.54
CA GLU A 19 -8.76 -10.31 4.39
C GLU A 19 -9.72 -10.17 5.59
N ASP A 20 -9.76 -11.20 6.44
CA ASP A 20 -10.55 -11.21 7.68
C ASP A 20 -12.01 -10.79 7.46
N GLU A 21 -12.68 -11.40 6.47
CA GLU A 21 -14.09 -11.10 6.12
C GLU A 21 -14.38 -9.62 5.80
N GLY A 22 -13.34 -8.84 5.46
CA GLY A 22 -13.43 -7.41 5.18
C GLY A 22 -12.97 -6.49 6.31
N GLU A 23 -12.48 -7.05 7.42
CA GLU A 23 -11.92 -6.30 8.56
C GLU A 23 -10.48 -5.84 8.32
N SER A 24 -9.78 -6.42 7.33
CA SER A 24 -8.42 -6.06 6.99
C SER A 24 -8.28 -5.75 5.50
N LEU A 25 -7.62 -4.65 5.16
CA LEU A 25 -7.20 -4.33 3.80
C LEU A 25 -5.68 -4.41 3.70
N ILE A 26 -5.17 -5.30 2.84
CA ILE A 26 -3.76 -5.44 2.53
C ILE A 26 -3.50 -4.79 1.18
N VAL A 27 -2.50 -3.91 1.14
CA VAL A 27 -1.97 -3.29 -0.08
C VAL A 27 -0.52 -3.72 -0.22
N SER A 28 -0.15 -4.36 -1.33
CA SER A 28 1.21 -4.85 -1.54
C SER A 28 1.63 -4.71 -2.99
N THR A 29 2.93 -4.56 -3.23
CA THR A 29 3.51 -4.65 -4.58
C THR A 29 3.23 -6.06 -5.14
N PRO A 30 2.49 -6.20 -6.25
CA PRO A 30 2.25 -7.49 -6.88
C PRO A 30 3.52 -8.04 -7.53
N GLU A 31 3.72 -9.36 -7.51
CA GLU A 31 4.80 -10.03 -8.24
C GLU A 31 4.27 -10.75 -9.50
N PRO A 32 5.01 -10.74 -10.63
CA PRO A 32 6.21 -9.92 -10.87
C PRO A 32 5.83 -8.42 -10.92
N GLY A 33 6.69 -7.56 -10.39
CA GLY A 33 6.38 -6.15 -10.30
C GLY A 33 7.57 -5.29 -9.92
N GLY A 34 8.13 -4.64 -10.94
CA GLY A 34 9.17 -3.62 -10.78
C GLY A 34 8.65 -2.31 -10.17
N GLU A 35 9.40 -1.23 -10.39
CA GLU A 35 9.11 0.10 -9.82
C GLU A 35 7.67 0.60 -10.07
N ILE A 36 7.05 0.23 -11.19
CA ILE A 36 5.66 0.62 -11.52
C ILE A 36 4.67 -0.03 -10.55
N ALA A 37 4.81 -1.34 -10.30
CA ALA A 37 3.95 -2.07 -9.38
C ALA A 37 4.09 -1.56 -7.94
N SER A 38 5.32 -1.22 -7.56
CA SER A 38 5.62 -0.61 -6.25
C SER A 38 4.98 0.77 -6.10
N SER A 39 5.08 1.60 -7.14
CA SER A 39 4.44 2.92 -7.17
C SER A 39 2.92 2.80 -7.12
N LEU A 40 2.33 1.81 -7.78
CA LEU A 40 0.88 1.54 -7.72
C LEU A 40 0.43 1.14 -6.31
N ALA A 41 1.17 0.26 -5.63
CA ALA A 41 0.87 -0.11 -4.24
C ALA A 41 0.97 1.09 -3.30
N TYR A 42 1.98 1.95 -3.47
CA TYR A 42 2.11 3.18 -2.69
C TYR A 42 0.94 4.15 -2.94
N ILE A 43 0.56 4.36 -4.20
CA ILE A 43 -0.59 5.21 -4.55
C ILE A 43 -1.88 4.63 -3.96
N ALA A 44 -2.08 3.32 -4.05
CA ALA A 44 -3.25 2.65 -3.51
C ALA A 44 -3.37 2.84 -1.98
N ALA A 45 -2.27 2.69 -1.23
CA ALA A 45 -2.26 2.98 0.20
C ALA A 45 -2.56 4.46 0.49
N GLY A 46 -2.04 5.39 -0.31
CA GLY A 46 -2.41 6.81 -0.23
C GLY A 46 -3.91 7.05 -0.43
N CYS A 47 -4.55 6.33 -1.36
CA CYS A 47 -6.00 6.40 -1.54
C CYS A 47 -6.76 5.88 -0.30
N VAL A 48 -6.27 4.83 0.36
CA VAL A 48 -6.88 4.33 1.61
C VAL A 48 -6.80 5.39 2.69
N LEU A 49 -5.64 6.02 2.89
CA LEU A 49 -5.47 7.11 3.84
C LEU A 49 -6.44 8.28 3.58
N GLU A 50 -6.61 8.69 2.32
CA GLU A 50 -7.56 9.75 1.97
C GLU A 50 -9.01 9.35 2.26
N LYS A 51 -9.42 8.13 1.87
CA LYS A 51 -10.80 7.64 2.06
C LYS A 51 -11.18 7.42 3.51
N THR A 52 -10.19 7.11 4.34
CA THR A 52 -10.34 6.90 5.78
C THR A 52 -10.12 8.17 6.61
N ASN A 53 -9.94 9.33 5.95
CA ASN A 53 -9.65 10.62 6.58
C ASN A 53 -8.44 10.57 7.54
N ALA A 54 -7.42 9.79 7.19
CA ALA A 54 -6.22 9.68 8.00
C ALA A 54 -5.60 11.07 8.27
N PRO A 55 -5.12 11.33 9.50
CA PRO A 55 -4.45 12.59 9.82
C PRO A 55 -3.28 12.87 8.88
N ALA A 56 -3.01 14.15 8.62
CA ALA A 56 -1.86 14.57 7.80
C ALA A 56 -0.52 14.03 8.36
N THR A 57 -0.43 13.81 9.67
CA THR A 57 0.73 13.19 10.32
C THR A 57 0.95 11.73 9.90
N VAL A 58 -0.11 10.96 9.62
CA VAL A 58 -0.01 9.58 9.13
C VAL A 58 0.50 9.57 7.69
N SER A 59 -0.09 10.43 6.84
CA SER A 59 0.36 10.59 5.45
C SER A 59 1.83 11.03 5.38
N ALA A 60 2.23 12.00 6.21
CA ALA A 60 3.61 12.47 6.29
C ALA A 60 4.59 11.37 6.74
N GLN A 61 4.18 10.52 7.68
CA GLN A 61 4.99 9.36 8.10
C GLN A 61 5.18 8.38 6.95
N MET A 62 4.12 8.08 6.20
CA MET A 62 4.20 7.19 5.04
C MET A 62 5.13 7.76 3.94
N THR A 63 5.05 9.06 3.64
CA THR A 63 5.96 9.73 2.70
C THR A 63 7.40 9.80 3.20
N SER A 64 7.62 9.88 4.51
CA SER A 64 8.96 9.87 5.11
C SER A 64 9.54 8.46 5.30
N THR A 65 8.75 7.41 5.06
CA THR A 65 9.20 6.03 5.23
C THR A 65 10.16 5.67 4.11
N THR A 66 11.30 5.10 4.46
CA THR A 66 12.34 4.70 3.51
C THR A 66 12.65 3.22 3.66
N ALA A 67 13.42 2.67 2.73
CA ALA A 67 13.87 1.28 2.78
C ALA A 67 14.70 0.90 4.00
N MET A 68 15.28 1.89 4.68
CA MET A 68 16.04 1.68 5.90
C MET A 68 15.17 1.80 7.15
N ALA A 69 13.93 2.26 7.00
CA ALA A 69 12.97 2.25 8.08
C ALA A 69 12.48 0.82 8.31
N SER A 70 12.45 0.40 9.56
CA SER A 70 11.66 -0.75 9.97
C SER A 70 10.17 -0.50 9.69
N SER A 71 9.34 -1.51 9.93
CA SER A 71 7.88 -1.35 9.96
C SER A 71 7.47 -0.09 10.72
N VAL A 72 6.58 0.69 10.10
CA VAL A 72 6.00 1.89 10.70
C VAL A 72 4.55 1.57 11.01
N ASP A 73 4.16 1.82 12.24
CA ASP A 73 2.80 1.64 12.74
C ASP A 73 2.17 3.02 12.95
N ALA A 74 0.90 3.15 12.58
CA ALA A 74 0.09 4.33 12.86
C ALA A 74 -1.36 3.91 13.18
N GLU A 75 -2.02 4.72 13.98
CA GLU A 75 -3.41 4.50 14.37
C GLU A 75 -4.17 5.82 14.31
N TRP A 76 -5.41 5.76 13.84
CA TRP A 76 -6.35 6.87 13.90
C TRP A 76 -7.77 6.32 13.90
N ASP A 77 -8.66 6.96 14.66
CA ASP A 77 -10.04 6.49 14.85
C ASP A 77 -10.06 4.99 15.23
N ASP A 78 -10.82 4.17 14.51
CA ASP A 78 -10.90 2.71 14.68
C ASP A 78 -10.06 1.98 13.61
N ILE A 79 -8.93 2.57 13.20
CA ILE A 79 -8.05 2.03 12.15
C ILE A 79 -6.63 1.94 12.64
N GLN A 80 -6.09 0.73 12.58
CA GLN A 80 -4.67 0.46 12.79
C GLN A 80 -4.02 0.16 11.45
N ALA A 81 -2.96 0.91 11.11
CA ALA A 81 -2.21 0.69 9.89
C ALA A 81 -0.74 0.39 10.20
N THR A 82 -0.18 -0.56 9.46
CA THR A 82 1.25 -0.88 9.48
C THR A 82 1.76 -0.93 8.06
N TRP A 83 2.88 -0.28 7.77
CA TRP A 83 3.51 -0.38 6.46
C TRP A 83 5.02 -0.55 6.53
N THR A 84 5.55 -1.12 5.46
CA THR A 84 6.98 -1.35 5.25
C THR A 84 7.35 -0.97 3.83
N TYR A 85 8.56 -0.46 3.66
CA TYR A 85 9.18 -0.25 2.37
C TYR A 85 10.50 -0.99 2.35
N ALA A 86 10.76 -1.79 1.32
CA ALA A 86 12.01 -2.50 1.15
C ALA A 86 12.71 -2.04 -0.13
N ALA A 87 13.96 -1.58 -0.03
CA ALA A 87 14.81 -1.35 -1.20
C ALA A 87 15.41 -2.68 -1.64
N GLY A 88 14.88 -3.23 -2.72
CA GLY A 88 15.48 -4.30 -3.51
C GLY A 88 15.68 -3.85 -4.96
N ILE A 89 16.06 -4.78 -5.85
CA ILE A 89 16.22 -4.53 -7.30
C ILE A 89 14.93 -3.95 -7.92
N GLU A 90 13.76 -4.30 -7.36
CA GLU A 90 12.45 -3.85 -7.85
C GLU A 90 11.72 -2.88 -6.90
N GLY A 91 12.20 -2.75 -5.65
CA GLY A 91 11.55 -1.98 -4.59
C GLY A 91 10.16 -2.51 -4.23
N SER A 92 9.90 -2.89 -2.98
CA SER A 92 8.55 -3.36 -2.57
C SER A 92 7.97 -2.49 -1.46
N PHE A 93 6.67 -2.23 -1.58
CA PHE A 93 5.87 -1.56 -0.57
C PHE A 93 4.76 -2.52 -0.13
N SER A 94 4.54 -2.58 1.18
CA SER A 94 3.39 -3.30 1.74
C SER A 94 2.80 -2.50 2.89
N ALA A 95 1.48 -2.37 2.89
CA ALA A 95 0.70 -1.78 3.96
C ALA A 95 -0.47 -2.69 4.32
N THR A 96 -0.79 -2.74 5.60
CA THR A 96 -1.96 -3.42 6.14
C THR A 96 -2.77 -2.39 6.91
N PHE A 97 -4.07 -2.35 6.69
CA PHE A 97 -5.03 -1.52 7.41
C PHE A 97 -6.06 -2.44 8.05
N ALA A 98 -6.11 -2.49 9.38
CA ALA A 98 -7.09 -3.23 10.15
C ALA A 98 -8.15 -2.25 10.67
N PHE A 99 -9.43 -2.59 10.46
CA PHE A 99 -10.59 -1.83 10.93
C PHE A 99 -11.11 -2.48 12.22
N THR A 100 -10.95 -1.83 13.36
CA THR A 100 -11.22 -2.40 14.70
C THR A 100 -12.65 -2.12 15.20
N GLY A 101 -13.62 -2.04 14.29
CA GLY A 101 -15.01 -1.60 14.55
C GLY A 101 -15.89 -2.57 15.33
#